data_AF-A0A448JE32-F1
#
_entry.id   AF-A0A448JE32-F1
#
_cell.length_a   1.000
_cell.length_b   1.000
_cell.length_c   1.000
_cell.angle_alpha   90.00
_cell.angle_beta   90.00
_cell.angle_gamma   90.00
#
_symmetry.space_group_name_H-M   'P 1'
#
loop_
_entity.id
_entity.type
_entity.pdbx_description
1 polymer ?
#
loop_
_entity_poly.entity_id
_entity_poly.type
_entity_poly.pdbx_seq_one_letter_code
_entity_poly.pdbx_strand_id
1 'polypeptide(L)'
;MDESLKEILNQPLKENFALTPKGEYFFEGDLSLFQKQCLENNATACAYLGREFAANTRLPLNLNKALLLFQKACKLGRLDSCARINNIKFKLLKKLDEETYQSNLKYFLDQNSSFALLEHIATLSKKDTKLYFAQGWVELFNQNDILAQKLFYKSCQAGYYTDCNMAVDKNSKDQAMQLYLIKITQKNSQNQYQNSSNKQPFACHKASALSKEILKIQLKKISEKLLFTILI
;
A
#
# COMPACT_ATOMS: atom_id res chain seq x y z
N MET A 1 -2.20 8.60 20.48
CA MET A 1 -3.31 7.67 20.17
C MET A 1 -4.31 8.45 19.34
N ASP A 2 -4.69 7.96 18.17
CA ASP A 2 -5.62 8.64 17.26
C ASP A 2 -6.95 8.90 17.97
N GLU A 3 -7.43 10.14 17.91
CA GLU A 3 -8.61 10.63 18.64
C GLU A 3 -9.88 9.87 18.23
N SER A 4 -9.97 9.49 16.96
CA SER A 4 -11.01 8.62 16.40
C SER A 4 -11.06 7.24 17.06
N LEU A 5 -9.91 6.71 17.49
CA LEU A 5 -9.81 5.38 18.10
C LEU A 5 -10.23 5.39 19.57
N LYS A 6 -9.94 6.49 20.28
CA LYS A 6 -10.40 6.70 21.66
C LYS A 6 -11.91 6.78 21.71
N GLU A 7 -12.53 7.48 20.76
CA GLU A 7 -13.98 7.58 20.67
C GLU A 7 -14.64 6.20 20.44
N ILE A 8 -14.09 5.39 19.53
CA ILE A 8 -14.59 4.03 19.26
C ILE A 8 -14.51 3.13 20.51
N LEU A 9 -13.41 3.23 21.25
CA LEU A 9 -13.15 2.35 22.39
C LEU A 9 -13.84 2.79 23.69
N ASN A 10 -14.26 4.06 23.79
CA ASN A 10 -14.94 4.59 24.97
C ASN A 10 -16.47 4.56 24.86
N GLN A 11 -17.03 4.32 23.67
CA GLN A 11 -18.48 4.23 23.47
C GLN A 11 -19.01 2.82 23.81
N PRO A 12 -20.19 2.71 24.45
CA PRO A 12 -20.86 1.43 24.63
C PRO A 12 -21.11 0.73 23.28
N LEU A 13 -20.84 -0.57 23.23
CA LEU A 13 -21.08 -1.37 22.03
C LEU A 13 -22.55 -1.79 21.95
N LYS A 14 -23.17 -1.58 20.80
CA LYS A 14 -24.51 -2.09 20.49
C LYS A 14 -24.37 -3.49 19.89
N GLU A 15 -24.54 -4.50 20.73
CA GLU A 15 -24.42 -5.89 20.33
C GLU A 15 -25.70 -6.40 19.65
N ASN A 16 -25.51 -7.13 18.56
CA ASN A 16 -26.54 -7.95 17.94
C ASN A 16 -26.56 -9.28 18.68
N PHE A 17 -27.55 -9.48 19.54
CA PHE A 17 -27.68 -10.73 20.27
C PHE A 17 -28.35 -11.79 19.39
N ALA A 18 -27.58 -12.79 18.97
CA ALA A 18 -28.14 -14.04 18.47
C ALA A 18 -28.40 -14.97 19.67
N LEU A 19 -29.67 -15.28 19.90
CA LEU A 19 -30.08 -16.28 20.89
C LEU A 19 -29.84 -17.67 20.31
N THR A 20 -29.25 -18.57 21.10
CA THR A 20 -29.29 -20.01 20.77
C THR A 20 -30.74 -20.52 20.88
N PRO A 21 -31.05 -21.71 20.34
CA PRO A 21 -32.35 -22.36 20.58
C PRO A 21 -32.70 -22.57 22.06
N LYS A 22 -31.70 -22.51 22.95
CA LYS A 22 -31.86 -22.60 24.41
C LYS A 22 -31.96 -21.22 25.10
N GLY A 23 -31.96 -20.11 24.35
CA GLY A 23 -32.02 -18.75 24.89
C GLY A 23 -30.70 -18.23 25.46
N GLU A 24 -29.59 -18.91 25.19
CA GLU A 24 -28.25 -18.50 25.66
C GLU A 24 -27.61 -17.52 24.66
N TYR A 25 -26.75 -16.63 25.14
CA TYR A 25 -25.94 -15.79 24.27
C TYR A 25 -24.82 -16.62 23.63
N PHE A 26 -24.74 -16.61 22.29
CA PHE A 26 -23.84 -17.48 21.52
C PHE A 26 -22.36 -17.05 21.53
N PHE A 27 -22.01 -15.90 22.11
CA PHE A 27 -20.66 -15.34 22.01
C PHE A 27 -19.88 -15.50 23.32
N GLU A 28 -18.73 -16.18 23.25
CA GLU A 28 -17.79 -16.26 24.37
C GLU A 28 -17.07 -14.92 24.60
N GLY A 29 -17.09 -14.42 25.84
CA GLY A 29 -16.37 -13.21 26.28
C GLY A 29 -17.17 -11.90 26.21
N ASP A 30 -16.76 -10.91 27.01
CA ASP A 30 -17.37 -9.58 27.10
C ASP A 30 -16.64 -8.58 26.19
N LEU A 31 -17.34 -7.96 25.23
CA LEU A 31 -16.73 -6.97 24.35
C LEU A 31 -16.25 -5.72 25.06
N SER A 32 -16.86 -5.36 26.20
CA SER A 32 -16.42 -4.24 27.02
C SER A 32 -15.03 -4.50 27.63
N LEU A 33 -14.75 -5.75 28.01
CA LEU A 33 -13.42 -6.17 28.47
C LEU A 33 -12.40 -6.04 27.33
N PHE A 34 -12.76 -6.47 26.12
CA PHE A 34 -11.89 -6.29 24.95
C PHE A 34 -11.67 -4.81 24.60
N GLN A 35 -12.66 -3.93 24.80
CA GLN A 35 -12.47 -2.48 24.63
C GLN A 35 -11.43 -1.95 25.62
N LYS A 36 -11.56 -2.28 26.91
CA LYS A 36 -10.60 -1.89 27.95
C LYS A 36 -9.19 -2.41 27.64
N GLN A 37 -9.07 -3.69 27.34
CA GLN A 37 -7.77 -4.28 27.00
C GLN A 37 -7.17 -3.65 25.75
N CYS A 38 -7.97 -3.35 24.73
CA CYS A 38 -7.49 -2.65 23.54
C CYS A 38 -7.05 -1.22 23.87
N LEU A 39 -7.72 -0.50 24.79
CA LEU A 39 -7.25 0.81 25.30
C LEU A 39 -5.88 0.68 25.97
N GLU A 40 -5.67 -0.39 26.74
CA GLU A 40 -4.42 -0.77 27.41
C GLU A 40 -3.37 -1.40 26.46
N ASN A 41 -3.53 -1.22 25.14
CA ASN A 41 -2.60 -1.68 24.11
C ASN A 41 -2.43 -3.21 24.02
N ASN A 42 -3.45 -3.97 24.41
CA ASN A 42 -3.49 -5.40 24.10
C ASN A 42 -3.81 -5.60 22.60
N ALA A 43 -2.81 -6.07 21.84
CA ALA A 43 -2.92 -6.24 20.41
C ALA A 43 -4.00 -7.27 20.00
N THR A 44 -4.15 -8.35 20.77
CA THR A 44 -5.14 -9.40 20.53
C THR A 44 -6.55 -8.88 20.74
N ALA A 45 -6.79 -8.10 21.79
CA ALA A 45 -8.09 -7.49 22.05
C ALA A 45 -8.50 -6.52 20.93
N CYS A 46 -7.57 -5.68 20.46
CA CYS A 46 -7.82 -4.82 19.32
C CYS A 46 -8.12 -5.62 18.04
N ALA A 47 -7.38 -6.70 17.78
CA ALA A 47 -7.63 -7.56 16.63
C ALA A 47 -8.99 -8.26 16.68
N TYR A 48 -9.42 -8.67 17.88
CA TYR A 48 -10.72 -9.28 18.10
C TYR A 48 -11.86 -8.30 17.82
N LEU A 49 -11.83 -7.11 18.43
CA LEU A 49 -12.82 -6.07 18.14
C LEU A 49 -12.89 -5.69 16.66
N GLY A 50 -11.74 -5.60 15.99
CA GLY A 50 -11.67 -5.33 14.56
C GLY A 50 -12.39 -6.41 13.74
N ARG A 51 -12.31 -7.67 14.17
CA ARG A 51 -13.01 -8.80 13.53
C ARG A 51 -14.52 -8.70 13.71
N GLU A 52 -14.99 -8.39 14.91
CA GLU A 52 -16.42 -8.27 15.19
C GLU A 52 -17.07 -7.18 14.34
N PHE A 53 -16.43 -6.01 14.22
CA PHE A 53 -16.91 -4.95 13.32
C PHE A 53 -16.83 -5.32 11.84
N ALA A 54 -15.97 -6.26 11.43
CA ALA A 54 -15.81 -6.68 10.04
C ALA A 54 -16.71 -7.86 9.62
N ALA A 55 -17.24 -8.61 10.59
CA ALA A 55 -17.99 -9.85 10.37
C ALA A 55 -19.51 -9.65 10.29
N ASN A 56 -20.04 -8.55 10.83
CA ASN A 56 -21.49 -8.30 10.96
C ASN A 56 -22.23 -9.37 11.79
N THR A 57 -21.54 -10.00 12.74
CA THR A 57 -22.08 -11.07 13.57
C THR A 57 -22.61 -10.51 14.88
N ARG A 58 -21.69 -10.15 15.78
CA ARG A 58 -22.01 -9.62 17.12
C ARG A 58 -22.12 -8.11 17.13
N LEU A 59 -21.41 -7.42 16.24
CA LEU A 59 -21.50 -5.98 16.08
C LEU A 59 -22.00 -5.62 14.67
N PRO A 60 -22.77 -4.54 14.51
CA PRO A 60 -23.10 -4.01 13.20
C PRO A 60 -21.85 -3.77 12.36
N LEU A 61 -21.89 -4.19 11.10
CA LEU A 61 -20.79 -4.04 10.14
C LEU A 61 -20.31 -2.59 10.09
N ASN A 62 -19.05 -2.38 10.48
CA ASN A 62 -18.41 -1.07 10.35
C ASN A 62 -16.94 -1.26 9.95
N LEU A 63 -16.71 -1.24 8.64
CA LEU A 63 -15.39 -1.46 8.06
C LEU A 63 -14.38 -0.35 8.44
N ASN A 64 -14.82 0.88 8.70
CA ASN A 64 -13.95 1.96 9.15
C ASN A 64 -13.45 1.71 10.58
N LYS A 65 -14.34 1.32 11.50
CA LYS A 65 -13.95 0.93 12.87
C LYS A 65 -13.05 -0.30 12.85
N ALA A 66 -13.36 -1.30 12.03
CA ALA A 66 -12.52 -2.49 11.85
C ALA A 66 -11.11 -2.12 11.38
N LEU A 67 -10.99 -1.25 10.38
CA LEU A 67 -9.70 -0.81 9.82
C LEU A 67 -8.82 -0.18 10.90
N LEU A 68 -9.38 0.76 11.67
CA LEU A 68 -8.69 1.45 12.76
C LEU A 68 -8.18 0.47 13.84
N LEU A 69 -9.02 -0.46 14.25
CA LEU A 69 -8.66 -1.48 15.26
C LEU A 69 -7.56 -2.43 14.76
N PHE A 70 -7.64 -2.89 13.52
CA PHE A 70 -6.58 -3.72 12.93
C PHE A 70 -5.28 -2.94 12.74
N GLN A 71 -5.33 -1.65 12.40
CA GLN A 71 -4.15 -0.79 12.34
C GLN A 71 -3.47 -0.67 13.71
N LYS A 72 -4.23 -0.47 14.79
CA LYS A 72 -3.66 -0.46 16.14
C LYS A 72 -3.04 -1.81 16.50
N ALA A 73 -3.76 -2.91 16.29
CA ALA A 73 -3.25 -4.25 16.57
C ALA A 73 -1.95 -4.55 15.79
N CYS A 74 -1.89 -4.19 14.52
CA CYS A 74 -0.70 -4.34 13.68
C CYS A 74 0.48 -3.52 14.22
N LYS A 75 0.27 -2.25 14.60
CA LYS A 75 1.31 -1.40 15.22
C LYS A 75 1.83 -1.97 16.54
N LEU A 76 1.00 -2.75 17.25
CA LEU A 76 1.35 -3.45 18.47
C LEU A 76 1.96 -4.85 18.23
N GLY A 77 2.30 -5.19 16.97
CA GLY A 77 3.00 -6.43 16.62
C GLY A 77 2.11 -7.62 16.25
N ARG A 78 0.78 -7.44 16.18
CA ARG A 78 -0.14 -8.53 15.82
C ARG A 78 -0.22 -8.69 14.30
N LEU A 79 0.64 -9.55 13.75
CA LEU A 79 0.89 -9.69 12.30
C LEU A 79 -0.33 -10.05 11.45
N ASP A 80 -1.23 -10.91 11.94
CA ASP A 80 -2.47 -11.26 11.21
C ASP A 80 -3.39 -10.04 11.03
N SER A 81 -3.32 -9.06 11.93
CA SER A 81 -4.07 -7.81 11.80
C SER A 81 -3.51 -6.95 10.67
N CYS A 82 -2.20 -7.00 10.44
CA CYS A 82 -1.58 -6.32 9.29
C CYS A 82 -2.14 -6.86 7.96
N ALA A 83 -2.31 -8.18 7.84
CA ALA A 83 -2.93 -8.80 6.67
C ALA A 83 -4.43 -8.44 6.54
N ARG A 84 -5.15 -8.29 7.66
CA ARG A 84 -6.58 -7.94 7.65
C ARG A 84 -6.86 -6.51 7.19
N ILE A 85 -5.98 -5.54 7.49
CA ILE A 85 -6.09 -4.14 7.01
C ILE A 85 -6.34 -4.09 5.50
N ASN A 86 -5.60 -4.91 4.77
CA ASN A 86 -5.63 -5.02 3.32
C ASN A 86 -6.97 -5.54 2.78
N ASN A 87 -7.57 -6.52 3.47
CA ASN A 87 -8.90 -7.02 3.14
C ASN A 87 -9.99 -5.97 3.45
N ILE A 88 -9.88 -5.29 4.60
CA ILE A 88 -10.85 -4.25 4.96
C ILE A 88 -10.83 -3.08 3.99
N LYS A 89 -9.64 -2.60 3.60
CA LYS A 89 -9.48 -1.57 2.55
C LYS A 89 -10.15 -2.02 1.26
N PHE A 90 -9.91 -3.26 0.82
CA PHE A 90 -10.56 -3.81 -0.37
C PHE A 90 -12.10 -3.82 -0.28
N LYS A 91 -12.66 -4.23 0.86
CA LYS A 91 -14.11 -4.21 1.07
C LYS A 91 -14.71 -2.80 1.09
N LEU A 92 -14.00 -1.83 1.65
CA LEU A 92 -14.42 -0.41 1.63
C LEU A 92 -14.51 0.10 0.20
N LEU A 93 -13.57 -0.31 -0.64
CA LEU A 93 -13.51 0.10 -2.04
C LEU A 93 -14.64 -0.43 -2.89
N LYS A 94 -15.05 -1.68 -2.70
CA LYS A 94 -16.24 -2.26 -3.38
C LYS A 94 -17.53 -1.50 -3.09
N LYS A 95 -17.57 -0.66 -2.05
CA LYS A 95 -18.72 0.18 -1.70
C LYS A 95 -18.68 1.57 -2.33
N LEU A 96 -17.55 1.97 -2.94
CA LEU A 96 -17.44 3.26 -3.62
C LEU A 96 -18.05 3.17 -5.02
N ASP A 97 -18.66 4.26 -5.47
CA ASP A 97 -18.96 4.45 -6.88
C ASP A 97 -17.67 4.62 -7.69
N GLU A 98 -17.77 4.36 -9.00
CA GLU A 98 -16.62 4.32 -9.91
C GLU A 98 -15.86 5.66 -9.95
N GLU A 99 -16.55 6.80 -9.90
CA GLU A 99 -15.92 8.12 -9.96
C GLU A 99 -15.14 8.45 -8.68
N THR A 100 -15.76 8.21 -7.51
CA THR A 100 -15.10 8.34 -6.21
C THR A 100 -13.91 7.38 -6.08
N TYR A 101 -14.01 6.19 -6.66
CA TYR A 101 -12.90 5.24 -6.70
C TYR A 101 -11.73 5.74 -7.55
N GLN A 102 -11.98 6.21 -8.78
CA GLN A 102 -10.95 6.70 -9.70
C GLN A 102 -10.23 7.96 -9.18
N SER A 103 -11.00 8.90 -8.59
CA SER A 103 -10.42 10.10 -7.97
C SER A 103 -9.51 9.76 -6.79
N ASN A 104 -9.89 8.78 -5.97
CA ASN A 104 -9.11 8.30 -4.82
C ASN A 104 -8.05 7.25 -5.15
N LEU A 105 -7.93 6.83 -6.41
CA LEU A 105 -7.03 5.76 -6.82
C LEU A 105 -5.57 6.01 -6.37
N LYS A 106 -5.10 7.25 -6.49
CA LYS A 106 -3.76 7.64 -6.02
C LYS A 106 -3.56 7.33 -4.54
N TYR A 107 -4.55 7.68 -3.72
CA TYR A 107 -4.52 7.43 -2.28
C TYR A 107 -4.46 5.93 -1.98
N PHE A 108 -5.16 5.08 -2.73
CA PHE A 108 -5.11 3.63 -2.52
C PHE A 108 -3.76 3.03 -2.90
N LEU A 109 -3.18 3.44 -4.03
CA LEU A 109 -1.86 2.98 -4.48
C LEU A 109 -0.74 3.37 -3.50
N ASP A 110 -0.83 4.56 -2.88
CA ASP A 110 0.15 5.07 -1.91
C ASP A 110 0.13 4.33 -0.55
N GLN A 111 -0.89 3.51 -0.28
CA GLN A 111 -1.20 2.99 1.07
C GLN A 111 -0.84 1.51 1.30
N ASN A 112 0.18 0.97 0.60
CA ASN A 112 0.52 -0.46 0.60
C ASN A 112 -0.70 -1.33 0.29
N SER A 113 -1.24 -1.16 -0.92
CA SER A 113 -2.41 -1.91 -1.40
C SER A 113 -2.16 -3.42 -1.39
N SER A 114 -3.20 -4.19 -1.05
CA SER A 114 -3.18 -5.65 -1.14
C SER A 114 -3.12 -6.13 -2.59
N PHE A 115 -2.58 -7.32 -2.85
CA PHE A 115 -2.60 -7.90 -4.20
C PHE A 115 -4.03 -7.99 -4.78
N ALA A 116 -5.00 -8.44 -3.98
CA ALA A 116 -6.41 -8.49 -4.38
C ALA A 116 -7.00 -7.11 -4.72
N LEU A 117 -6.52 -6.05 -4.07
CA LEU A 117 -6.86 -4.68 -4.41
C LEU A 117 -6.24 -4.29 -5.76
N LEU A 118 -4.95 -4.56 -5.96
CA LEU A 118 -4.27 -4.30 -7.24
C LEU A 118 -4.93 -5.05 -8.41
N GLU A 119 -5.35 -6.29 -8.20
CA GLU A 119 -6.09 -7.09 -9.18
C GLU A 119 -7.44 -6.45 -9.55
N HIS A 120 -8.23 -6.05 -8.56
CA HIS A 120 -9.49 -5.37 -8.83
C HIS A 120 -9.30 -4.04 -9.56
N ILE A 121 -8.31 -3.23 -9.14
CA ILE A 121 -7.94 -2.00 -9.85
C ILE A 121 -7.64 -2.33 -11.32
N ALA A 122 -6.82 -3.35 -11.59
CA ALA A 122 -6.39 -3.75 -12.93
C ALA A 122 -7.54 -4.09 -13.90
N THR A 123 -8.71 -4.49 -13.37
CA THR A 123 -9.88 -4.88 -14.17
C THR A 123 -10.77 -3.72 -14.64
N LEU A 124 -10.62 -2.51 -14.10
CA LEU A 124 -11.57 -1.40 -14.25
C LEU A 124 -11.35 -0.46 -15.48
N SER A 125 -10.94 -0.97 -16.65
CA SER A 125 -10.82 -0.26 -17.96
C SER A 125 -9.49 0.44 -18.35
N LYS A 126 -9.10 0.35 -19.63
CA LYS A 126 -7.72 0.36 -20.18
C LYS A 126 -6.93 1.69 -20.32
N LYS A 127 -7.33 2.84 -19.76
CA LYS A 127 -6.67 4.13 -20.10
C LYS A 127 -6.44 5.12 -18.94
N ASP A 128 -5.98 4.65 -17.78
CA ASP A 128 -5.45 5.56 -16.73
C ASP A 128 -3.97 5.28 -16.44
N THR A 129 -3.22 6.36 -16.32
CA THR A 129 -1.82 6.46 -15.85
C THR A 129 -1.56 5.70 -14.53
N LYS A 130 -2.52 5.74 -13.59
CA LYS A 130 -2.51 5.06 -12.29
C LYS A 130 -2.87 3.57 -12.41
N LEU A 131 -3.56 3.19 -13.47
CA LEU A 131 -3.92 1.79 -13.73
C LEU A 131 -2.72 1.00 -14.25
N TYR A 132 -1.88 1.60 -15.11
CA TYR A 132 -0.65 0.96 -15.55
C TYR A 132 0.28 0.60 -14.39
N PHE A 133 0.29 1.41 -13.33
CA PHE A 133 0.97 1.07 -12.08
C PHE A 133 0.37 -0.19 -11.45
N ALA A 134 -0.94 -0.25 -11.28
CA ALA A 134 -1.60 -1.38 -10.63
C ALA A 134 -1.43 -2.68 -11.42
N GLN A 135 -1.63 -2.60 -12.74
CA GLN A 135 -1.38 -3.70 -13.67
C GLN A 135 0.09 -4.14 -13.62
N GLY A 136 1.03 -3.19 -13.56
CA GLY A 136 2.46 -3.50 -13.44
C GLY A 136 2.76 -4.34 -12.21
N TRP A 137 2.19 -3.99 -11.05
CA TRP A 137 2.33 -4.79 -9.83
C TRP A 137 1.65 -6.16 -9.96
N VAL A 138 0.45 -6.25 -10.52
CA VAL A 138 -0.24 -7.54 -10.71
C VAL A 138 0.62 -8.51 -11.53
N GLU A 139 1.16 -8.03 -12.66
CA GLU A 139 2.02 -8.83 -13.52
C GLU A 139 3.32 -9.22 -12.81
N LEU A 140 3.89 -8.34 -11.98
CA LEU A 140 5.08 -8.65 -11.18
C LEU A 140 4.81 -9.79 -10.17
N PHE A 141 3.65 -9.78 -9.49
CA PHE A 141 3.24 -10.87 -8.61
C PHE A 141 2.97 -12.17 -9.37
N ASN A 142 2.47 -12.07 -10.60
CA ASN A 142 2.29 -13.20 -11.51
C ASN A 142 3.60 -13.65 -12.19
N GLN A 143 4.75 -13.12 -11.78
CA GLN A 143 6.08 -13.45 -12.32
C GLN A 143 6.24 -13.13 -13.82
N ASN A 144 5.49 -12.14 -14.31
CA ASN A 144 5.55 -11.64 -15.68
C ASN A 144 6.34 -10.31 -15.73
N ASP A 145 7.64 -10.41 -15.42
CA ASP A 145 8.52 -9.25 -15.26
C ASP A 145 8.56 -8.34 -16.50
N ILE A 146 8.52 -8.93 -17.70
CA ILE A 146 8.59 -8.17 -18.96
C ILE A 146 7.35 -7.31 -19.15
N LEU A 147 6.16 -7.86 -18.89
CA LEU A 147 4.92 -7.09 -19.01
C LEU A 147 4.80 -6.07 -17.88
N ALA A 148 5.20 -6.46 -16.66
CA ALA A 148 5.25 -5.56 -15.51
C ALA A 148 6.10 -4.31 -15.81
N GLN A 149 7.33 -4.50 -16.31
CA GLN A 149 8.21 -3.39 -16.69
C GLN A 149 7.61 -2.49 -17.77
N LYS A 150 6.99 -3.07 -18.81
CA LYS A 150 6.28 -2.30 -19.86
C LYS A 150 5.14 -1.46 -19.29
N LEU A 151 4.42 -1.99 -18.31
CA LEU A 151 3.32 -1.29 -17.65
C LEU A 151 3.84 -0.17 -16.73
N PHE A 152 4.87 -0.43 -15.93
CA PHE A 152 5.54 0.61 -15.14
C PHE A 152 6.12 1.72 -16.03
N TYR A 153 6.66 1.37 -17.20
CA TYR A 153 7.14 2.34 -18.17
C TYR A 153 6.01 3.25 -18.68
N LYS A 154 4.87 2.66 -19.07
CA LYS A 154 3.69 3.43 -19.49
C LYS A 154 3.16 4.32 -18.36
N SER A 155 3.12 3.82 -17.13
CA SER A 155 2.74 4.59 -15.95
C SER A 155 3.66 5.80 -15.74
N CYS A 156 4.97 5.59 -15.90
CA CYS A 156 5.99 6.63 -15.82
C CYS A 156 5.84 7.70 -16.92
N GLN A 157 5.68 7.28 -18.17
CA GLN A 157 5.46 8.19 -19.30
C GLN A 157 4.21 9.05 -19.12
N ALA A 158 3.21 8.51 -18.44
CA ALA A 158 1.96 9.18 -18.17
C ALA A 158 1.96 10.01 -16.88
N GLY A 159 3.12 10.18 -16.23
CA GLY A 159 3.32 11.12 -15.12
C GLY A 159 3.24 10.51 -13.71
N TYR A 160 3.12 9.19 -13.58
CA TYR A 160 3.11 8.49 -12.29
C TYR A 160 4.52 7.99 -11.93
N TYR A 161 5.28 8.82 -11.22
CA TYR A 161 6.74 8.66 -11.12
C TYR A 161 7.24 7.78 -9.96
N THR A 162 6.37 7.26 -9.11
CA THR A 162 6.80 6.53 -7.89
C THR A 162 7.58 5.26 -8.23
N ASP A 163 7.25 4.66 -9.38
CA ASP A 163 7.64 3.30 -9.78
C ASP A 163 8.39 3.26 -11.11
N CYS A 164 8.82 4.40 -11.65
CA CYS A 164 9.64 4.43 -12.86
C CYS A 164 10.91 3.58 -12.74
N ASN A 165 11.44 3.39 -11.52
CA ASN A 165 12.57 2.50 -11.28
C ASN A 165 12.22 1.01 -11.48
N MET A 166 10.96 0.62 -11.30
CA MET A 166 10.50 -0.76 -11.58
C MET A 166 10.38 -1.05 -13.08
N ALA A 167 10.36 -0.01 -13.91
CA ALA A 167 10.46 -0.14 -15.37
C ALA A 167 11.90 -0.39 -15.86
N VAL A 168 12.89 -0.34 -14.97
CA VAL A 168 14.30 -0.55 -15.31
C VAL A 168 14.60 -2.04 -15.34
N ASP A 169 14.72 -2.60 -16.55
CA ASP A 169 15.38 -3.89 -16.73
C ASP A 169 16.89 -3.75 -16.46
N LYS A 170 17.38 -4.35 -15.39
CA LYS A 170 18.81 -4.35 -15.02
C LYS A 170 19.69 -5.05 -16.05
N ASN A 171 19.12 -5.94 -16.85
CA ASN A 171 19.80 -6.66 -17.92
C ASN A 171 19.70 -5.94 -19.27
N SER A 172 18.95 -4.83 -19.35
CA SER A 172 18.84 -4.05 -20.58
C SER A 172 20.19 -3.45 -20.97
N LYS A 173 20.52 -3.58 -22.26
CA LYS A 173 21.69 -2.94 -22.87
C LYS A 173 21.46 -1.44 -23.13
N ASP A 174 20.21 -0.96 -23.02
CA ASP A 174 19.85 0.44 -23.21
C ASP A 174 20.12 1.28 -21.95
N GLN A 175 21.39 1.59 -21.73
CA GLN A 175 21.85 2.42 -20.61
C GLN A 175 21.26 3.84 -20.64
N ALA A 176 20.82 4.35 -21.81
CA ALA A 176 20.22 5.67 -21.92
C ALA A 176 18.81 5.70 -21.33
N MET A 177 18.00 4.68 -21.64
CA MET A 177 16.68 4.50 -21.04
C MET A 177 16.78 4.27 -19.53
N GLN A 178 17.72 3.43 -19.07
CA GLN A 178 17.95 3.21 -17.63
C GLN A 178 18.29 4.53 -16.92
N LEU A 179 19.21 5.32 -17.48
CA LEU A 179 19.61 6.61 -16.92
C LEU A 179 18.46 7.62 -16.87
N TYR A 180 17.62 7.65 -17.90
CA TYR A 180 16.44 8.52 -17.98
C TYR A 180 15.44 8.21 -16.86
N LEU A 181 15.06 6.93 -16.71
CA LEU A 181 14.08 6.50 -15.70
C LEU A 181 14.59 6.72 -14.27
N ILE A 182 15.85 6.37 -13.99
CA ILE A 182 16.45 6.54 -12.66
C ILE A 182 16.53 8.04 -12.27
N LYS A 183 16.88 8.92 -13.22
CA LYS A 183 16.89 10.38 -12.98
C LYS A 183 15.51 10.94 -12.66
N ILE A 184 14.46 10.48 -13.34
CA ILE A 184 13.08 10.88 -13.05
C ILE A 184 12.70 10.46 -11.63
N THR A 185 12.97 9.21 -11.25
CA THR A 185 12.68 8.72 -9.90
C THR A 185 13.45 9.49 -8.83
N GLN A 186 14.72 9.81 -9.08
CA GLN A 186 15.57 10.57 -8.17
C GLN A 186 15.00 11.97 -7.93
N LYS A 187 14.66 12.69 -9.01
CA LYS A 187 14.07 14.04 -8.95
C LYS A 187 12.74 14.03 -8.18
N ASN A 188 11.88 13.05 -8.46
CA ASN A 188 10.61 12.91 -7.74
C ASN A 188 10.83 12.65 -6.24
N SER A 189 11.79 11.78 -5.88
CA SER A 189 12.12 11.47 -4.48
C SER A 189 12.68 12.69 -3.74
N GLN A 190 13.48 13.54 -4.41
CA GLN A 190 13.97 14.81 -3.87
C GLN A 190 12.83 15.81 -3.63
N ASN A 191 11.91 15.93 -4.59
CA ASN A 191 10.73 16.81 -4.45
C ASN A 191 9.81 16.36 -3.30
N GLN A 192 9.59 15.05 -3.14
CA GLN A 192 8.82 14.50 -2.02
C GLN A 192 9.45 14.84 -0.67
N TYR A 193 10.78 14.78 -0.56
CA TYR A 193 11.48 15.19 0.66
C TYR A 193 11.26 16.68 0.97
N GLN A 194 11.44 17.56 -0.03
CA GLN A 194 11.33 19.02 0.15
C GLN A 194 9.93 19.48 0.51
N ASN A 195 8.89 18.81 -0.01
CA ASN A 195 7.49 19.18 0.23
C ASN A 195 6.87 18.53 1.47
N SER A 196 7.58 17.64 2.17
CA SER A 196 7.06 16.99 3.37
C SER A 196 7.35 17.84 4.62
N SER A 197 6.30 18.20 5.36
CA SER A 197 6.38 18.95 6.63
C SER A 197 7.18 18.22 7.73
N ASN A 198 7.45 16.94 7.54
CA ASN A 198 8.23 16.09 8.46
C ASN A 198 9.52 15.51 7.84
N LYS A 199 9.99 16.04 6.70
CA LYS A 199 11.24 15.62 6.01
C LYS A 199 11.42 14.09 6.00
N GLN A 200 10.54 13.36 5.32
CA GLN A 200 10.52 11.89 5.31
C GLN A 200 11.93 11.31 5.04
N PRO A 201 12.59 10.67 6.03
CA PRO A 201 13.97 10.19 5.89
C PRO A 201 14.11 9.17 4.76
N PHE A 202 13.07 8.36 4.54
CA PHE A 202 13.02 7.33 3.51
C PHE A 202 13.17 7.90 2.09
N ALA A 203 12.53 9.03 1.78
CA ALA A 203 12.63 9.67 0.46
C ALA A 203 14.05 10.20 0.18
N CYS A 204 14.72 10.72 1.21
CA CYS A 204 16.12 11.17 1.14
C CYS A 204 17.09 10.00 0.94
N HIS A 205 16.90 8.89 1.69
CA HIS A 205 17.70 7.68 1.50
C HIS A 205 17.51 7.08 0.11
N LYS A 206 16.26 7.03 -0.40
CA LYS A 206 15.95 6.57 -1.76
C LYS A 206 16.64 7.45 -2.82
N ALA A 207 16.54 8.77 -2.70
CA ALA A 207 17.22 9.69 -3.61
C ALA A 207 18.75 9.52 -3.60
N SER A 208 19.36 9.33 -2.42
CA SER A 208 20.81 9.08 -2.29
C SER A 208 21.25 7.76 -2.91
N ALA A 209 20.46 6.70 -2.75
CA ALA A 209 20.73 5.41 -3.39
C ALA A 209 20.69 5.51 -4.92
N LEU A 210 19.68 6.22 -5.46
CA LEU A 210 19.55 6.45 -6.90
C LEU A 210 20.70 7.30 -7.46
N SER A 211 21.24 8.27 -6.69
CA SER A 211 22.46 9.00 -7.07
C SER A 211 23.65 8.07 -7.32
N LYS A 212 23.82 7.05 -6.48
CA LYS A 212 24.92 6.07 -6.62
C LYS A 212 24.74 5.20 -7.86
N GLU A 213 23.51 4.80 -8.19
CA GLU A 213 23.22 4.04 -9.41
C GLU A 213 23.48 4.86 -10.67
N ILE A 214 23.09 6.14 -10.68
CA ILE A 214 23.39 7.07 -11.78
C ILE A 214 24.90 7.17 -12.03
N LEU A 215 25.69 7.37 -10.97
CA LEU A 215 27.14 7.43 -11.06
C LEU A 215 27.74 6.13 -11.63
N LYS A 216 27.28 4.96 -11.18
CA LYS A 216 27.73 3.66 -11.70
C LYS A 216 27.49 3.53 -13.21
N ILE A 217 26.30 3.88 -13.68
CA ILE A 217 25.94 3.81 -15.11
C ILE A 217 26.79 4.81 -15.93
N GLN A 218 26.96 6.04 -15.43
CA GLN A 218 27.76 7.06 -16.11
C GLN A 218 29.24 6.65 -16.21
N LEU A 219 29.83 6.12 -15.13
CA LEU A 219 31.21 5.64 -15.13
C LEU A 219 31.41 4.46 -16.09
N LYS A 220 30.45 3.52 -16.14
CA LYS A 220 30.48 2.42 -17.10
C LYS A 220 30.50 2.94 -18.55
N LYS A 221 29.64 3.89 -18.88
CA LYS A 221 29.58 4.51 -20.21
C LYS A 221 30.88 5.25 -20.57
N ILE A 222 31.50 5.93 -19.61
CA ILE A 222 32.81 6.59 -19.79
C ILE A 222 33.90 5.54 -20.05
N SER A 223 33.93 4.45 -19.27
CA SER A 223 34.91 3.37 -19.46
C SER A 223 34.77 2.67 -20.81
N GLU A 224 33.54 2.40 -21.27
CA GLU A 224 33.26 1.79 -22.57
C GLU A 224 33.73 2.72 -23.71
N LYS A 225 33.48 4.03 -23.59
CA LYS A 225 33.93 5.03 -24.55
C LYS A 225 35.46 5.14 -24.60
N LEU A 226 36.13 5.17 -23.44
CA LEU A 226 37.59 5.18 -23.35
C LEU A 226 38.22 3.93 -23.97
N LEU A 227 37.70 2.74 -23.65
CA LEU A 227 38.12 1.47 -24.27
C LEU A 227 38.01 1.51 -25.79
N PHE A 228 36.89 2.02 -26.31
CA PHE A 228 36.69 2.16 -27.75
C PHE A 228 37.68 3.14 -28.39
N THR A 229 38.07 4.19 -27.68
CA THR A 229 39.03 5.20 -28.18
C THR A 229 40.48 4.69 -28.16
N ILE A 230 40.81 3.74 -27.27
CA ILE A 230 42.13 3.11 -27.18
C ILE A 230 42.30 1.97 -28.20
N LEU A 231 41.19 1.35 -28.62
CA LEU A 231 41.17 0.22 -29.57
C LEU A 231 41.07 0.64 -31.05
N ILE A 232 40.95 1.95 -31.33
CA ILE A 232 41.00 2.56 -32.68
C ILE A 232 42.37 3.22 -32.85
#